data_AF-A0A6P4AYS4-F1
#
_entry.id   AF-A0A6P4AYS4-F1
#
_cell.length_a   1.000
_cell.length_b   1.000
_cell.length_c   1.000
_cell.angle_alpha   90.00
_cell.angle_beta   90.00
_cell.angle_gamma   90.00
#
_symmetry.space_group_name_H-M   'P 1'
#
loop_
_entity.id
_entity.type
_entity.pdbx_description
1 polymer ?
#
loop_
_entity_poly.entity_id
_entity_poly.type
_entity_poly.pdbx_seq_one_letter_code
_entity_poly.pdbx_strand_id
1 'polypeptide(L)'
;MAGEVVGGAFLTVSLEVLCGRIHSIMDFVRRNKVDAGLLEKLDTTLLSVKGVLNDAEKKQVSDSNVRKWIQKLNDAVHNAEDLVDEINTEALRCEIEGSQSQSSRTGAMLFKVRNFISSRLNVKDVEQRINDLLNTLKYIVDQKQHLGLSEVGAQPITSFRRSCATAWVEESDIYGRDADKQAVIDFLLSDEVDGDKLSVLPIVGMGGMGKTTLAQLVYKEVDDKVMEKPFNVKAWITVSEESDVLTLTKKIYEEVANSSSSTVDEAFKLQLKLKEFLNGKKVLLVLDDVWNVDHKRWCDLKSSFESTAHGSKIIVTTRSAKVASDLGTLRKHDLQIIPEEDCWKLFKKHAFGNVEPSVDLDLEVIGRQIVQKCNGLPLAVKSLGSLLHSVQDLKDWKNVLNNDILNLREDNILPALWLSYYYLPPYLKRCFAYCSIFPKDYKIDKKDLILWWMAQDLIQPQKIKTLEEVGEEYIEDLVSRSFFKYCSWREGLIEVDH
;
A
#
# COMPACT_ATOMS: atom_id res chain seq x y z
N MET A 1 -8.57 7.38 6.84
CA MET A 1 -8.21 6.84 8.17
C MET A 1 -6.88 6.08 8.20
N ALA A 2 -6.39 5.51 7.09
CA ALA A 2 -5.10 4.80 7.07
C ALA A 2 -3.87 5.71 7.30
N GLY A 3 -3.89 6.95 6.78
CA GLY A 3 -2.73 7.86 6.84
C GLY A 3 -2.29 8.29 8.24
N GLU A 4 -3.13 8.15 9.27
CA GLU A 4 -2.77 8.62 10.61
C GLU A 4 -2.17 7.55 11.54
N VAL A 5 -2.15 6.28 11.13
CA VAL A 5 -1.66 5.17 11.98
C VAL A 5 -0.23 4.76 11.61
N VAL A 6 0.23 5.08 10.40
CA VAL A 6 1.51 4.62 9.80
C VAL A 6 2.77 5.31 10.35
N GLY A 7 2.62 6.36 11.17
CA GLY A 7 3.73 7.27 11.54
C GLY A 7 4.92 6.64 12.28
N GLY A 8 4.70 5.63 13.15
CA GLY A 8 5.79 5.09 13.96
C GLY A 8 6.86 4.33 13.16
N ALA A 9 6.43 3.57 12.14
CA ALA A 9 7.32 2.79 11.27
C ALA A 9 8.21 3.66 10.38
N PHE A 10 7.68 4.83 9.99
CA PHE A 10 8.43 5.85 9.28
C PHE A 10 9.56 6.41 10.14
N LEU A 11 9.27 6.66 11.42
CA LEU A 11 10.22 7.22 12.38
C LEU A 11 11.44 6.31 12.65
N THR A 12 11.28 4.98 12.69
CA THR A 12 12.38 4.08 13.07
C THR A 12 13.55 4.18 12.08
N VAL A 13 13.23 4.21 10.78
CA VAL A 13 14.24 4.33 9.73
C VAL A 13 14.67 5.77 9.51
N SER A 14 13.76 6.75 9.63
CA SER A 14 14.15 8.16 9.61
C SER A 14 15.21 8.47 10.66
N LEU A 15 15.06 7.92 11.88
CA LEU A 15 16.08 8.02 12.92
C LEU A 15 17.41 7.37 12.53
N GLU A 16 17.40 6.21 11.86
CA GLU A 16 18.64 5.56 11.37
C GLU A 16 19.37 6.40 10.32
N VAL A 17 18.63 6.90 9.33
CA VAL A 17 19.17 7.77 8.27
C VAL A 17 19.70 9.07 8.86
N LEU A 18 18.94 9.70 9.75
CA LEU A 18 19.31 10.92 10.44
C LEU A 18 20.59 10.74 11.27
N CYS A 19 20.69 9.67 12.06
CA CYS A 19 21.92 9.36 12.80
C CYS A 19 23.10 9.20 11.82
N GLY A 20 22.93 8.45 10.73
CA GLY A 20 23.97 8.30 9.69
C GLY A 20 24.43 9.64 9.09
N ARG A 21 23.48 10.56 8.79
CA ARG A 21 23.78 11.89 8.26
C ARG A 21 24.51 12.77 9.28
N ILE A 22 24.12 12.73 10.56
CA ILE A 22 24.81 13.44 11.65
C ILE A 22 26.30 13.03 11.72
N HIS A 23 26.59 11.73 11.59
CA HIS A 23 27.97 11.24 11.57
C HIS A 23 28.76 11.79 10.36
N SER A 24 28.13 11.88 9.19
CA SER A 24 28.77 12.40 7.96
C SER A 24 29.14 13.89 8.06
N ILE A 25 28.33 14.71 8.74
CA ILE A 25 28.56 16.17 8.86
C ILE A 25 29.46 16.56 10.03
N MET A 26 29.81 15.62 10.90
CA MET A 26 30.54 15.89 12.15
C MET A 26 31.89 16.60 11.94
N ASP A 27 32.64 16.18 10.93
CA ASP A 27 33.92 16.80 10.58
C ASP A 27 33.77 18.23 10.05
N PHE A 28 32.70 18.50 9.32
CA PHE A 28 32.41 19.83 8.80
C PHE A 28 32.02 20.80 9.93
N VAL A 29 31.20 20.33 10.87
CA VAL A 29 30.77 21.09 12.06
C VAL A 29 31.99 21.46 12.92
N ARG A 30 32.87 20.48 13.21
CA ARG A 30 34.11 20.71 13.98
C ARG A 30 35.00 21.78 13.35
N ARG A 31 35.08 21.83 12.02
CA ARG A 31 35.88 22.83 11.28
C ARG A 31 35.27 24.24 11.33
N ASN A 32 33.94 24.35 11.38
CA ASN A 32 33.22 25.63 11.36
C ASN A 32 32.86 26.17 12.76
N LYS A 33 33.46 25.64 13.82
CA LYS A 33 33.32 26.09 15.21
C LYS A 33 31.90 26.01 15.78
N VAL A 34 31.04 25.16 15.22
CA VAL A 34 29.78 24.74 15.87
C VAL A 34 30.13 23.73 16.96
N ASP A 35 29.51 23.80 18.13
CA ASP A 35 29.71 22.82 19.21
C ASP A 35 29.31 21.40 18.78
N ALA A 36 30.30 20.59 18.41
CA ALA A 36 30.10 19.19 18.04
C ALA A 36 29.48 18.35 19.18
N GLY A 37 29.66 18.76 20.44
CA GLY A 37 29.03 18.13 21.59
C GLY A 37 27.51 18.25 21.59
N LEU A 38 26.93 19.25 20.90
CA LEU A 38 25.48 19.35 20.73
C LEU A 38 24.94 18.31 19.75
N LEU A 39 25.65 18.03 18.66
CA LEU A 39 25.28 16.98 17.71
C LEU A 39 25.46 15.58 18.29
N GLU A 40 26.52 15.33 19.06
CA GLU A 40 26.71 14.06 19.78
C GLU A 40 25.58 13.82 20.80
N LYS A 41 25.13 14.87 21.50
CA LYS A 41 23.94 14.80 22.38
C LYS A 41 22.66 14.54 21.61
N LEU A 42 22.51 15.13 20.42
CA LEU A 42 21.34 14.93 19.57
C LEU A 42 21.27 13.47 19.11
N ASP A 43 22.36 12.95 18.56
CA ASP A 43 22.50 11.54 18.16
C ASP A 43 22.16 10.58 19.32
N THR A 44 22.74 10.82 20.50
CA THR A 44 22.44 10.01 21.70
C THR A 44 20.95 10.04 22.09
N THR A 45 20.31 11.20 21.97
CA THR A 45 18.89 11.35 22.32
C THR A 45 17.99 10.64 21.30
N LEU A 46 18.31 10.75 19.99
CA LEU A 46 17.61 10.06 18.91
C LEU A 46 17.72 8.52 19.05
N LEU A 47 18.89 8.02 19.44
CA LEU A 47 19.08 6.59 19.75
C LEU A 47 18.24 6.13 20.94
N SER A 48 18.10 6.94 22.00
CA SER A 48 17.24 6.61 23.13
C SER A 48 15.76 6.54 22.74
N VAL A 49 15.30 7.43 21.86
CA VAL A 49 13.94 7.41 21.32
C VAL A 49 13.70 6.15 20.48
N LYS A 50 14.67 5.79 19.62
CA LYS A 50 14.60 4.59 18.77
C LYS A 50 14.30 3.33 19.60
N GLY A 51 14.86 3.24 20.81
CA GLY A 51 14.67 2.09 21.70
C GLY A 51 13.22 1.83 22.12
N VAL A 52 12.35 2.85 22.13
CA VAL A 52 10.94 2.72 22.56
C VAL A 52 9.93 2.76 21.41
N LEU A 53 10.40 3.01 20.18
CA LEU A 53 9.53 3.32 19.06
C LEU A 53 8.70 2.12 18.59
N ASN A 54 9.25 0.90 18.66
CA ASN A 54 8.53 -0.32 18.32
C ASN A 54 7.33 -0.58 19.26
N ASP A 55 7.52 -0.36 20.58
CA ASP A 55 6.44 -0.50 21.56
C ASP A 55 5.38 0.62 21.38
N ALA A 56 5.83 1.84 21.06
CA ALA A 56 4.94 2.94 20.72
C ALA A 56 4.11 2.64 19.46
N GLU A 57 4.72 2.10 18.40
CA GLU A 57 4.07 1.65 17.16
C GLU A 57 2.96 0.63 17.42
N LYS A 58 3.18 -0.30 18.35
CA LYS A 58 2.16 -1.29 18.75
C LYS A 58 1.02 -0.61 19.50
N LYS A 59 1.34 0.23 20.49
CA LYS A 59 0.36 0.85 21.41
C LYS A 59 -0.46 1.96 20.77
N GLN A 60 0.01 2.64 19.73
CA GLN A 60 -0.72 3.74 19.09
C GLN A 60 -2.08 3.34 18.49
N VAL A 61 -2.27 2.05 18.19
CA VAL A 61 -3.52 1.52 17.63
C VAL A 61 -4.65 1.57 18.66
N SER A 62 -4.32 1.30 19.93
CA SER A 62 -5.27 1.23 21.04
C SER A 62 -5.23 2.46 21.95
N ASP A 63 -4.10 3.17 22.02
CA ASP A 63 -3.89 4.30 22.94
C ASP A 63 -3.70 5.62 22.19
N SER A 64 -4.70 6.50 22.30
CA SER A 64 -4.69 7.83 21.70
C SER A 64 -3.60 8.76 22.25
N ASN A 65 -3.13 8.56 23.48
CA ASN A 65 -2.05 9.35 24.08
C ASN A 65 -0.71 8.97 23.47
N VAL A 66 -0.46 7.67 23.27
CA VAL A 66 0.72 7.17 22.56
C VAL A 66 0.71 7.68 21.12
N ARG A 67 -0.45 7.69 20.46
CA ARG A 67 -0.58 8.25 19.10
C ARG A 67 -0.20 9.74 19.02
N LYS A 68 -0.68 10.56 19.97
CA LYS A 68 -0.29 11.98 20.06
C LYS A 68 1.20 12.16 20.36
N TRP A 69 1.78 11.26 21.15
CA TRP A 69 3.21 11.26 21.45
C TRP A 69 4.05 10.96 20.19
N ILE A 70 3.66 9.97 19.38
CA ILE A 70 4.30 9.66 18.09
C ILE A 70 4.21 10.84 17.13
N GLN A 71 3.06 11.53 17.06
CA GLN A 71 2.93 12.72 16.21
C GLN A 71 3.93 13.82 16.58
N LYS A 72 4.04 14.15 17.87
CA LYS A 72 5.03 15.14 18.36
C LYS A 72 6.46 14.71 18.09
N LEU A 73 6.74 13.42 18.22
CA LEU A 73 8.05 12.87 17.89
C LEU A 73 8.35 13.00 16.40
N ASN A 74 7.37 12.75 15.53
CA ASN A 74 7.51 12.91 14.10
C ASN A 74 7.88 14.34 13.72
N ASP A 75 7.19 15.32 14.29
CA ASP A 75 7.47 16.74 14.07
C ASP A 75 8.91 17.09 14.50
N ALA A 76 9.35 16.59 15.66
CA ALA A 76 10.71 16.82 16.16
C ALA A 76 11.80 16.18 15.28
N VAL A 77 11.53 14.97 14.74
CA VAL A 77 12.46 14.27 13.84
C VAL A 77 12.56 14.98 12.49
N HIS A 78 11.45 15.44 11.92
CA HIS A 78 11.48 16.22 10.68
C HIS A 78 12.27 17.53 10.82
N ASN A 79 12.06 18.27 11.92
CA ASN A 79 12.85 19.47 12.20
C ASN A 79 14.35 19.17 12.34
N ALA A 80 14.71 17.98 12.83
CA ALA A 80 16.09 17.54 12.92
C ALA A 80 16.67 17.12 11.55
N GLU A 81 15.87 16.44 10.71
CA GLU A 81 16.22 16.13 9.31
C GLU A 81 16.50 17.42 8.53
N ASP A 82 15.60 18.41 8.57
CA ASP A 82 15.75 19.70 7.89
C ASP A 82 17.05 20.43 8.29
N LEU A 83 17.37 20.43 9.58
CA LEU A 83 18.59 21.07 10.09
C LEU A 83 19.86 20.34 9.65
N VAL A 84 19.85 19.00 9.70
CA VAL A 84 20.99 18.19 9.26
C VAL A 84 21.20 18.33 7.75
N ASP A 85 20.14 18.39 6.96
CA ASP A 85 20.19 18.57 5.51
C ASP A 85 20.68 19.97 5.11
N GLU A 86 20.31 21.02 5.86
CA GLU A 86 20.88 22.37 5.70
C GLU A 86 22.39 22.37 5.90
N ILE A 87 22.87 21.73 6.98
CA ILE A 87 24.31 21.64 7.28
C ILE A 87 25.03 20.83 6.19
N ASN A 88 24.43 19.71 5.76
CA ASN A 88 25.00 18.83 4.75
C ASN A 88 25.10 19.54 3.38
N THR A 89 24.08 20.31 3.01
CA THR A 89 24.05 21.09 1.77
C THR A 89 25.17 22.13 1.74
N GLU A 90 25.37 22.83 2.86
CA GLU A 90 26.47 23.80 2.97
C GLU A 90 27.84 23.11 2.99
N ALA A 91 27.96 21.92 3.59
CA ALA A 91 29.18 21.12 3.56
C ALA A 91 29.57 20.72 2.13
N LEU A 92 28.62 20.19 1.36
CA LEU A 92 28.80 19.82 -0.04
C LEU A 92 29.13 21.03 -0.91
N ARG A 93 28.46 22.16 -0.69
CA ARG A 93 28.74 23.41 -1.38
C ARG A 93 30.19 23.86 -1.17
N CYS A 94 30.64 23.88 0.07
CA CYS A 94 32.02 24.24 0.43
C CYS A 94 33.05 23.31 -0.24
N GLU A 95 32.73 22.02 -0.36
CA GLU A 95 33.57 21.04 -1.05
C GLU A 95 33.64 21.29 -2.57
N ILE A 96 32.52 21.58 -3.21
CA ILE A 96 32.45 21.86 -4.66
C ILE A 96 33.19 23.15 -5.01
N GLU A 97 32.90 24.25 -4.31
CA GLU A 97 33.55 25.55 -4.57
C GLU A 97 35.06 25.48 -4.26
N GLY A 98 35.46 24.70 -3.26
CA GLY A 98 36.87 24.48 -2.91
C GLY A 98 37.63 23.63 -3.93
N SER A 99 36.92 22.72 -4.60
CA SER A 99 37.48 21.83 -5.64
C SER A 99 37.61 22.54 -7.01
N GLN A 100 36.68 23.43 -7.37
CA GLN A 100 36.77 24.21 -8.61
C GLN A 100 37.97 25.16 -8.64
N SER A 101 38.36 25.67 -7.47
CA SER A 101 39.52 26.55 -7.27
C SER A 101 40.89 25.89 -7.53
N GLN A 102 40.95 24.56 -7.69
CA GLN A 102 42.20 23.81 -7.95
C GLN A 102 42.51 23.59 -9.44
N SER A 103 41.58 23.89 -10.35
CA SER A 103 41.70 23.60 -11.80
C SER A 103 42.45 24.67 -12.61
N SER A 104 42.74 25.84 -12.04
CA SER A 104 43.44 26.94 -12.72
C SER A 104 44.88 27.14 -12.24
N ARG A 105 45.81 26.54 -12.98
CA ARG A 105 47.23 26.89 -13.22
C ARG A 105 48.24 26.95 -12.05
N THR A 106 49.29 26.13 -12.27
CA THR A 106 50.72 26.31 -11.94
C THR A 106 51.18 26.33 -10.48
N GLY A 107 51.98 25.29 -10.14
CA GLY A 107 53.25 25.47 -9.43
C GLY A 107 53.19 25.80 -7.94
N ALA A 108 53.21 24.76 -7.12
CA ALA A 108 53.91 24.73 -5.82
C ALA A 108 53.73 25.95 -4.88
N MET A 109 52.49 26.34 -4.52
CA MET A 109 52.24 27.12 -3.30
C MET A 109 50.79 27.11 -2.74
N LEU A 110 49.98 26.08 -2.99
CA LEU A 110 48.53 26.14 -2.66
C LEU A 110 47.96 24.94 -1.87
N PHE A 111 48.71 24.38 -0.92
CA PHE A 111 48.14 23.47 0.11
C PHE A 111 47.26 24.20 1.16
N LYS A 112 47.04 25.52 1.02
CA LYS A 112 46.31 26.36 1.99
C LYS A 112 44.93 26.84 1.53
N VAL A 113 44.42 26.41 0.37
CA VAL A 113 43.14 26.93 -0.18
C VAL A 113 41.92 26.09 0.18
N ARG A 114 42.06 24.99 0.92
CA ARG A 114 40.89 24.34 1.56
C ARG A 114 40.26 25.22 2.66
N ASN A 115 40.94 26.31 3.06
CA ASN A 115 40.52 27.25 4.12
C ASN A 115 39.79 28.51 3.63
N PHE A 116 39.54 28.70 2.33
CA PHE A 116 39.07 29.99 1.81
C PHE A 116 37.56 30.14 1.64
N ILE A 117 36.79 29.06 1.84
CA ILE A 117 35.33 29.12 1.72
C ILE A 117 34.77 29.06 3.13
N SER A 118 34.44 30.24 3.66
CA SER A 118 33.76 30.37 4.94
C SER A 118 32.34 29.82 4.79
N SER A 119 31.95 28.89 5.66
CA SER A 119 30.56 28.44 5.74
C SER A 119 29.61 29.63 5.86
N ARG A 120 28.50 29.60 5.15
CA ARG A 120 27.41 30.58 5.29
C ARG A 120 26.52 30.32 6.51
N LEU A 121 26.79 29.23 7.24
CA LEU A 121 26.05 28.88 8.45
C LEU A 121 26.20 29.98 9.49
N ASN A 122 25.06 30.42 10.02
CA ASN A 122 25.03 31.20 11.24
C ASN A 122 25.18 30.25 12.43
N VAL A 123 26.42 30.10 12.91
CA VAL A 123 26.77 29.18 14.01
C VAL A 123 25.83 29.31 15.22
N LYS A 124 25.50 30.55 15.62
CA LYS A 124 24.61 30.79 16.77
C LYS A 124 23.17 30.32 16.52
N ASP A 125 22.68 30.49 15.30
CA ASP A 125 21.35 30.02 14.90
C ASP A 125 21.28 28.49 14.88
N VAL A 126 22.29 27.85 14.28
CA VAL A 126 22.40 26.38 14.25
C VAL A 126 22.48 25.82 15.67
N GLU A 127 23.35 26.36 16.52
CA GLU A 127 23.46 25.92 17.92
C GLU A 127 22.16 26.13 18.70
N GLN A 128 21.46 27.25 18.49
CA GLN A 128 20.16 27.50 19.11
C GLN A 128 19.12 26.45 18.66
N ARG A 129 19.02 26.17 17.36
CA ARG A 129 18.09 25.17 16.81
C ARG A 129 18.39 23.76 17.30
N ILE A 130 19.67 23.37 17.42
CA ILE A 130 20.03 22.08 18.02
C ILE A 130 19.60 22.02 19.49
N ASN A 131 19.80 23.10 20.26
CA ASN A 131 19.36 23.16 21.65
C ASN A 131 17.83 23.07 21.80
N ASP A 132 17.08 23.76 20.93
CA ASP A 132 15.62 23.71 20.94
C ASP A 132 15.10 22.30 20.58
N LEU A 133 15.73 21.64 19.61
CA LEU A 133 15.47 20.22 19.28
C LEU A 133 15.78 19.30 20.46
N LEU A 134 16.94 19.47 21.11
CA LEU A 134 17.33 18.68 22.28
C LEU A 134 16.34 18.84 23.44
N ASN A 135 15.88 20.06 23.70
CA ASN A 135 14.88 20.32 24.74
C ASN A 135 13.55 19.65 24.41
N THR A 136 13.12 19.72 23.15
CA THR A 136 11.88 19.09 22.67
C THR A 136 11.97 17.57 22.77
N LEU A 137 13.05 16.97 22.27
CA LEU A 137 13.25 15.52 22.30
C LEU A 137 13.38 15.00 23.74
N LYS A 138 14.08 15.72 24.64
CA LYS A 138 14.13 15.36 26.06
C LYS A 138 12.76 15.37 26.71
N TYR A 139 11.97 16.42 26.47
CA TYR A 139 10.60 16.48 26.98
C TYR A 139 9.74 15.31 26.47
N ILE A 140 9.89 14.93 25.20
CA ILE A 140 9.23 13.76 24.61
C ILE A 140 9.71 12.46 25.28
N VAL A 141 11.02 12.30 25.47
CA VAL A 141 11.62 11.12 26.13
C VAL A 141 11.16 11.00 27.58
N ASP A 142 11.04 12.10 28.32
CA ASP A 142 10.59 12.10 29.72
C ASP A 142 9.13 11.64 29.87
N GLN A 143 8.31 11.82 28.83
CA GLN A 143 6.93 11.29 28.80
C GLN A 143 6.87 9.77 28.64
N LYS A 144 7.97 9.10 28.24
CA LYS A 144 7.95 7.65 27.95
C LYS A 144 7.50 6.81 29.14
N GLN A 145 7.93 7.17 30.35
CA GLN A 145 7.61 6.45 31.58
C GLN A 145 6.11 6.54 31.92
N HIS A 146 5.52 7.71 31.72
CA HIS A 146 4.10 7.96 31.99
C HIS A 146 3.19 7.22 31.00
N LEU A 147 3.67 7.00 29.78
CA LEU A 147 2.98 6.22 28.74
C LEU A 147 3.24 4.70 28.85
N GLY A 148 4.03 4.28 29.85
CA GLY A 148 4.42 2.88 30.02
C GLY A 148 5.15 2.32 28.80
N LEU A 149 5.86 3.17 28.04
CA LEU A 149 6.67 2.74 26.90
C LEU A 149 7.93 2.05 27.42
N SER A 150 8.19 0.87 26.86
CA SER A 150 9.28 0.01 27.30
C SER A 150 10.28 -0.20 26.17
N GLU A 151 11.56 -0.28 26.51
CA GLU A 151 12.64 -0.72 25.62
C GLU A 151 12.59 -2.24 25.43
N VAL A 152 11.38 -2.80 25.30
CA VAL A 152 11.23 -4.18 24.89
C VAL A 152 11.73 -4.21 23.46
N GLY A 153 12.98 -4.65 23.30
CA GLY A 153 13.58 -4.88 22.01
C GLY A 153 12.58 -5.66 21.18
N ALA A 154 12.18 -5.10 20.04
CA ALA A 154 11.62 -5.94 18.99
C ALA A 154 12.64 -7.06 18.85
N GLN A 155 12.25 -8.29 19.16
CA GLN A 155 12.93 -9.43 18.55
C GLN A 155 12.67 -9.17 17.07
N PRO A 156 13.66 -8.71 16.29
CA PRO A 156 13.49 -8.74 14.86
C PRO A 156 13.33 -10.23 14.63
N ILE A 157 12.17 -10.67 14.18
CA ILE A 157 12.01 -12.08 13.85
C ILE A 157 12.90 -12.25 12.61
N THR A 158 14.16 -12.60 12.87
CA THR A 158 15.23 -12.78 11.87
C THR A 158 14.95 -13.96 10.95
N SER A 159 13.88 -14.72 11.23
CA SER A 159 13.44 -15.91 10.52
C SER A 159 12.50 -15.62 9.35
N PHE A 160 11.93 -14.40 9.22
CA PHE A 160 11.15 -13.99 8.03
C PHE A 160 12.09 -13.71 6.84
N ARG A 161 12.82 -14.74 6.42
CA ARG A 161 13.69 -14.69 5.25
C ARG A 161 12.87 -14.44 4.00
N ARG A 162 13.51 -13.71 3.08
CA ARG A 162 13.06 -13.46 1.72
C ARG A 162 12.72 -14.79 1.03
N SER A 163 11.48 -14.95 0.60
CA SER A 163 11.08 -16.05 -0.29
C SER A 163 10.08 -15.53 -1.30
N CYS A 164 10.42 -15.65 -2.59
CA CYS A 164 9.56 -15.30 -3.71
C CYS A 164 8.31 -16.19 -3.70
N ALA A 165 7.16 -15.60 -3.36
CA ALA A 165 5.88 -16.17 -3.72
C ALA A 165 5.52 -15.73 -5.13
N THR A 166 4.87 -16.60 -5.90
CA THR A 166 4.36 -16.28 -7.24
C THR A 166 3.28 -15.21 -7.12
N ALA A 167 3.52 -14.07 -7.76
CA ALA A 167 2.76 -12.83 -7.62
C ALA A 167 1.35 -12.83 -8.25
N TRP A 168 0.91 -13.96 -8.81
CA TRP A 168 -0.29 -14.07 -9.61
C TRP A 168 -1.34 -14.89 -8.89
N VAL A 169 -2.55 -14.34 -8.79
CA VAL A 169 -3.73 -15.09 -8.38
C VAL A 169 -4.16 -15.89 -9.61
N GLU A 170 -3.77 -17.15 -9.66
CA GLU A 170 -4.32 -18.11 -10.62
C GLU A 170 -5.73 -18.52 -10.18
N GLU A 171 -6.59 -19.00 -11.09
CA GLU A 171 -7.93 -19.46 -10.70
C GLU A 171 -7.89 -20.59 -9.66
N SER A 172 -6.81 -21.39 -9.67
CA SER A 172 -6.46 -22.42 -8.68
C SER A 172 -6.27 -21.88 -7.26
N ASP A 173 -6.22 -20.55 -7.09
CA ASP A 173 -5.87 -19.89 -5.84
C ASP A 173 -7.09 -19.34 -5.10
N ILE A 174 -8.29 -19.56 -5.65
CA ILE A 174 -9.54 -19.03 -5.12
C ILE A 174 -10.37 -20.19 -4.57
N TYR A 175 -10.62 -20.14 -3.26
CA TYR A 175 -11.31 -21.20 -2.53
C TYR A 175 -12.67 -20.73 -2.01
N GLY A 176 -13.63 -21.64 -1.94
CA GLY A 176 -14.94 -21.40 -1.33
C GLY A 176 -15.86 -20.45 -2.09
N ARG A 177 -15.58 -20.20 -3.39
CA ARG A 177 -16.34 -19.26 -4.24
C ARG A 177 -17.04 -19.89 -5.43
N ASP A 178 -17.05 -21.22 -5.55
CA ASP A 178 -17.63 -21.91 -6.70
C ASP A 178 -19.13 -21.65 -6.85
N ALA A 179 -19.88 -21.68 -5.74
CA ALA A 179 -21.33 -21.41 -5.75
C ALA A 179 -21.64 -19.95 -6.11
N ASP A 180 -20.89 -19.01 -5.52
CA ASP A 180 -20.99 -17.58 -5.85
C ASP A 180 -20.71 -17.35 -7.33
N LYS A 181 -19.64 -17.97 -7.85
CA LYS A 181 -19.22 -17.86 -9.25
C LYS A 181 -20.28 -18.40 -10.19
N GLN A 182 -20.82 -19.59 -9.90
CA GLN A 182 -21.87 -20.19 -10.72
C GLN A 182 -23.13 -19.33 -10.71
N ALA A 183 -23.54 -18.78 -9.56
CA ALA A 183 -24.71 -17.91 -9.47
C ALA A 183 -24.57 -16.65 -10.34
N VAL A 184 -23.38 -16.03 -10.38
CA VAL A 184 -23.13 -14.88 -11.25
C VAL A 184 -23.09 -15.30 -12.72
N ILE A 185 -22.50 -16.44 -13.06
CA ILE A 185 -22.50 -16.97 -14.44
C ILE A 185 -23.92 -17.25 -14.92
N ASP A 186 -24.74 -17.91 -14.10
CA ASP A 186 -26.14 -18.20 -14.41
C ASP A 186 -26.93 -16.91 -14.66
N PHE A 187 -26.66 -15.86 -13.89
CA PHE A 187 -27.22 -14.52 -14.11
C PHE A 187 -26.77 -13.90 -15.44
N LEU A 188 -25.50 -14.06 -15.82
CA LEU A 188 -24.98 -13.52 -17.08
C LEU A 188 -25.55 -14.25 -18.30
N LEU A 189 -25.83 -15.54 -18.17
CA LEU A 189 -26.40 -16.39 -19.22
C LEU A 189 -27.93 -16.35 -19.26
N SER A 190 -28.59 -15.85 -18.22
CA SER A 190 -30.06 -15.73 -18.23
C SER A 190 -30.51 -14.64 -19.21
N ASP A 191 -31.31 -15.04 -20.18
CA ASP A 191 -32.10 -14.11 -20.99
C ASP A 191 -33.41 -13.87 -20.22
N GLU A 192 -33.42 -12.86 -19.34
CA GLU A 192 -34.63 -12.53 -18.58
C GLU A 192 -35.77 -12.14 -19.55
N VAL A 193 -36.93 -12.74 -19.33
CA VAL A 193 -38.14 -12.62 -20.16
C VAL A 193 -38.88 -11.29 -19.91
N ASP A 194 -38.45 -10.53 -18.90
CA ASP A 194 -39.20 -9.40 -18.35
C ASP A 194 -38.63 -8.05 -18.79
N GLY A 195 -38.91 -7.68 -20.05
CA GLY A 195 -38.98 -6.29 -20.55
C GLY A 195 -37.70 -5.44 -20.66
N ASP A 196 -36.78 -5.52 -19.70
CA ASP A 196 -35.62 -4.62 -19.62
C ASP A 196 -34.44 -5.14 -20.45
N LYS A 197 -33.89 -4.28 -21.32
CA LYS A 197 -32.72 -4.59 -22.17
C LYS A 197 -31.42 -4.77 -21.37
N LEU A 198 -31.38 -4.21 -20.15
CA LEU A 198 -30.18 -4.06 -19.32
C LEU A 198 -30.46 -4.49 -17.88
N SER A 199 -29.85 -5.59 -17.45
CA SER A 199 -29.91 -6.07 -16.06
C SER A 199 -28.65 -5.69 -15.29
N VAL A 200 -28.79 -5.29 -14.03
CA VAL A 200 -27.70 -4.86 -13.15
C VAL A 200 -27.66 -5.75 -11.92
N LEU A 201 -26.52 -6.40 -11.68
CA LEU A 201 -26.26 -7.25 -10.52
C LEU A 201 -25.25 -6.58 -9.57
N PRO A 202 -25.71 -6.08 -8.42
CA PRO A 202 -24.82 -5.64 -7.36
C PRO A 202 -24.28 -6.83 -6.55
N ILE A 203 -22.95 -6.96 -6.48
CA ILE A 203 -22.22 -7.84 -5.56
C ILE A 203 -21.81 -7.01 -4.34
N VAL A 204 -22.35 -7.36 -3.17
CA VAL A 204 -22.27 -6.55 -1.95
C VAL A 204 -21.48 -7.28 -0.88
N GLY A 205 -20.67 -6.54 -0.14
CA GLY A 205 -19.91 -7.14 0.95
C GLY A 205 -18.82 -6.26 1.54
N MET A 206 -18.34 -6.61 2.74
CA MET A 206 -17.28 -5.89 3.46
C MET A 206 -15.94 -5.83 2.68
N GLY A 207 -15.04 -4.96 3.13
CA GLY A 207 -13.67 -4.89 2.59
C GLY A 207 -12.93 -6.21 2.75
N GLY A 208 -12.11 -6.59 1.76
CA GLY A 208 -11.32 -7.82 1.81
C GLY A 208 -12.07 -9.14 1.61
N MET A 209 -13.38 -9.13 1.34
CA MET A 209 -14.16 -10.35 1.10
C MET A 209 -13.97 -11.00 -0.28
N GLY A 210 -13.24 -10.35 -1.20
CA GLY A 210 -12.98 -10.89 -2.54
C GLY A 210 -14.06 -10.59 -3.59
N LYS A 211 -14.81 -9.49 -3.45
CA LYS A 211 -15.83 -9.08 -4.46
C LYS A 211 -15.23 -8.87 -5.85
N THR A 212 -14.17 -8.06 -5.92
CA THR A 212 -13.38 -7.82 -7.12
C THR A 212 -12.82 -9.12 -7.68
N THR A 213 -12.29 -9.99 -6.81
CA THR A 213 -11.78 -11.32 -7.18
C THR A 213 -12.85 -12.21 -7.82
N LEU A 214 -14.05 -12.25 -7.25
CA LEU A 214 -15.19 -12.99 -7.81
C LEU A 214 -15.60 -12.44 -9.17
N ALA A 215 -15.72 -11.11 -9.30
CA ALA A 215 -16.04 -10.49 -10.58
C ALA A 215 -14.95 -10.75 -11.64
N GLN A 216 -13.65 -10.75 -11.25
CA GLN A 216 -12.53 -11.08 -12.14
C GLN A 216 -12.59 -12.52 -12.65
N LEU A 217 -12.93 -13.48 -11.77
CA LEU A 217 -13.12 -14.88 -12.13
C LEU A 217 -14.21 -15.04 -13.21
N VAL A 218 -15.39 -14.48 -12.92
CA VAL A 218 -16.52 -14.57 -13.85
C VAL A 218 -16.19 -13.89 -15.17
N TYR A 219 -15.55 -12.71 -15.11
CA TYR A 219 -15.19 -11.95 -16.30
C TYR A 219 -14.25 -12.74 -17.23
N LYS A 220 -13.31 -13.52 -16.69
CA LYS A 220 -12.43 -14.41 -17.47
C LYS A 220 -13.17 -15.64 -17.99
N GLU A 221 -13.90 -16.33 -17.11
CA GLU A 221 -14.56 -17.61 -17.42
C GLU A 221 -15.62 -17.49 -18.54
N VAL A 222 -16.29 -16.34 -18.64
CA VAL A 222 -17.22 -16.04 -19.73
C VAL A 222 -16.57 -16.12 -21.11
N ASP A 223 -15.28 -15.81 -21.23
CA ASP A 223 -14.55 -15.91 -22.50
C ASP A 223 -14.02 -17.33 -22.77
N ASP A 224 -13.65 -18.07 -21.72
CA ASP A 224 -12.97 -19.36 -21.83
C ASP A 224 -13.92 -20.55 -22.01
N LYS A 225 -15.09 -20.53 -21.37
CA LYS A 225 -16.04 -21.67 -21.39
C LYS A 225 -17.15 -21.56 -22.42
N VAL A 226 -17.54 -20.35 -22.83
CA VAL A 226 -18.70 -20.16 -23.72
C VAL A 226 -18.21 -20.12 -25.17
N MET A 227 -18.37 -21.24 -25.90
CA MET A 227 -17.94 -21.35 -27.31
C MET A 227 -18.51 -20.26 -28.22
N GLU A 228 -19.66 -19.69 -27.85
CA GLU A 228 -20.29 -18.54 -28.50
C GLU A 228 -20.14 -17.32 -27.59
N LYS A 229 -19.08 -16.53 -27.76
CA LYS A 229 -18.83 -15.29 -26.98
C LYS A 229 -20.14 -14.50 -26.77
N PRO A 230 -20.73 -14.50 -25.56
CA PRO A 230 -22.12 -14.09 -25.38
C PRO A 230 -22.32 -12.57 -25.40
N PHE A 231 -21.22 -11.81 -25.28
CA PHE A 231 -21.22 -10.35 -25.29
C PHE A 231 -20.35 -9.85 -26.45
N ASN A 232 -20.88 -8.87 -27.20
CA ASN A 232 -20.15 -8.20 -28.27
C ASN A 232 -19.09 -7.22 -27.73
N VAL A 233 -19.36 -6.63 -26.56
CA VAL A 233 -18.51 -5.63 -25.91
C VAL A 233 -18.38 -5.97 -24.44
N LYS A 234 -17.13 -5.93 -23.95
CA LYS A 234 -16.81 -6.10 -22.53
C LYS A 234 -15.95 -4.93 -22.07
N ALA A 235 -16.19 -4.44 -20.87
CA ALA A 235 -15.36 -3.43 -20.24
C ALA A 235 -15.30 -3.62 -18.72
N TRP A 236 -14.15 -3.28 -18.15
CA TRP A 236 -13.92 -3.29 -16.71
C TRP A 236 -13.46 -1.92 -16.25
N ILE A 237 -14.22 -1.28 -15.36
CA ILE A 237 -13.95 0.08 -14.90
C ILE A 237 -13.95 0.11 -13.38
N THR A 238 -12.83 0.51 -12.79
CA THR A 238 -12.74 0.84 -11.36
C THR A 238 -13.23 2.25 -11.12
N VAL A 239 -14.20 2.41 -10.21
CA VAL A 239 -14.87 3.68 -9.94
C VAL A 239 -14.23 4.35 -8.72
N SER A 240 -13.53 5.47 -8.94
CA SER A 240 -12.98 6.24 -7.82
C SER A 240 -14.08 6.99 -7.07
N GLU A 241 -13.86 7.26 -5.78
CA GLU A 241 -14.81 7.96 -4.91
C GLU A 241 -15.21 9.35 -5.43
N GLU A 242 -14.29 10.02 -6.13
CA GLU A 242 -14.48 11.36 -6.70
C GLU A 242 -14.96 11.36 -8.16
N SER A 243 -15.16 10.19 -8.78
CA SER A 243 -15.54 10.12 -10.20
C SER A 243 -16.94 10.71 -10.44
N ASP A 244 -17.00 11.75 -11.28
CA ASP A 244 -18.26 12.25 -11.81
C ASP A 244 -18.75 11.41 -13.02
N VAL A 245 -19.99 11.62 -13.43
CA VAL A 245 -20.60 10.87 -14.54
C VAL A 245 -19.82 11.06 -15.84
N LEU A 246 -19.28 12.25 -16.07
CA LEU A 246 -18.52 12.58 -17.28
C LEU A 246 -17.24 11.75 -17.33
N THR A 247 -16.46 11.74 -16.25
CA THR A 247 -15.21 10.98 -16.12
C THR A 247 -15.46 9.48 -16.24
N LEU A 248 -16.52 8.97 -15.61
CA LEU A 248 -16.90 7.58 -15.71
C LEU A 248 -17.33 7.18 -17.13
N THR A 249 -18.18 8.00 -17.77
CA THR A 249 -18.61 7.80 -19.17
C THR A 249 -17.40 7.83 -20.11
N LYS A 250 -16.42 8.70 -19.85
CA LYS A 250 -15.18 8.81 -20.62
C LYS A 250 -14.34 7.56 -20.52
N LYS A 251 -14.08 7.09 -19.30
CA LYS A 251 -13.36 5.84 -19.05
C LYS A 251 -14.05 4.66 -19.74
N ILE A 252 -15.38 4.54 -19.62
CA ILE A 252 -16.14 3.49 -20.30
C ILE A 252 -15.97 3.59 -21.81
N TYR A 253 -16.13 4.80 -22.39
CA TYR A 253 -16.01 5.00 -23.83
C TYR A 253 -14.61 4.65 -24.35
N GLU A 254 -13.57 5.10 -23.67
CA GLU A 254 -12.18 4.82 -24.04
C GLU A 254 -11.87 3.32 -24.00
N GLU A 255 -12.37 2.62 -22.98
CA GLU A 255 -12.24 1.16 -22.83
C GLU A 255 -12.99 0.39 -23.92
N VAL A 256 -14.26 0.72 -24.19
CA VAL A 256 -15.07 -0.02 -25.18
C VAL A 256 -14.68 0.30 -26.62
N ALA A 257 -14.21 1.51 -26.90
CA ALA A 257 -13.88 1.97 -28.25
C ALA A 257 -12.41 1.73 -28.62
N ASN A 258 -11.55 1.29 -27.68
CA ASN A 258 -10.09 1.18 -27.86
C ASN A 258 -9.48 2.48 -28.45
N SER A 259 -9.97 3.63 -28.01
CA SER A 259 -9.54 4.94 -28.51
C SER A 259 -9.03 5.79 -27.36
N SER A 260 -7.75 6.15 -27.41
CA SER A 260 -7.07 6.98 -26.39
C SER A 260 -7.32 8.48 -26.56
N SER A 261 -8.16 8.89 -27.51
CA SER A 261 -8.29 10.29 -27.94
C SER A 261 -9.75 10.71 -28.04
N SER A 262 -10.38 10.95 -26.89
CA SER A 262 -11.57 11.80 -26.84
C SER A 262 -11.21 13.18 -26.29
N THR A 263 -10.94 14.14 -27.19
CA THR A 263 -10.84 15.60 -26.90
C THR A 263 -12.21 16.24 -26.59
N VAL A 264 -13.18 15.42 -26.18
CA VAL A 264 -14.56 15.86 -25.98
C VAL A 264 -14.75 16.25 -24.53
N ASP A 265 -14.72 17.55 -24.25
CA ASP A 265 -14.90 18.10 -22.89
C ASP A 265 -16.38 18.24 -22.48
N GLU A 266 -17.32 17.84 -23.34
CA GLU A 266 -18.76 17.92 -23.06
C GLU A 266 -19.39 16.55 -22.80
N ALA A 267 -19.94 16.36 -21.59
CA ALA A 267 -20.61 15.11 -21.15
C ALA A 267 -21.64 14.59 -22.15
N PHE A 268 -22.50 15.47 -22.67
CA PHE A 268 -23.61 15.09 -23.53
C PHE A 268 -23.13 14.49 -24.87
N LYS A 269 -22.11 15.09 -25.49
CA LYS A 269 -21.53 14.58 -26.74
C LYS A 269 -20.88 13.21 -26.53
N LEU A 270 -20.25 13.02 -25.39
CA LEU A 270 -19.61 11.75 -25.04
C LEU A 270 -20.64 10.65 -24.76
N GLN A 271 -21.72 10.94 -24.05
CA GLN A 271 -22.84 10.01 -23.85
C GLN A 271 -23.50 9.62 -25.18
N LEU A 272 -23.70 10.57 -26.10
CA LEU A 272 -24.22 10.27 -27.44
C LEU A 272 -23.28 9.34 -28.21
N LYS A 273 -21.98 9.61 -28.22
CA LYS A 273 -20.99 8.73 -28.87
C LYS A 273 -20.98 7.32 -28.28
N LEU A 274 -21.09 7.22 -26.94
CA LEU A 274 -21.19 5.92 -26.28
C LEU A 274 -22.48 5.20 -26.70
N LYS A 275 -23.62 5.91 -26.68
CA LYS A 275 -24.92 5.37 -27.10
C LYS A 275 -24.93 4.87 -28.54
N GLU A 276 -24.32 5.63 -29.46
CA GLU A 276 -24.15 5.24 -30.86
C GLU A 276 -23.24 4.03 -31.01
N PHE A 277 -22.12 3.98 -30.27
CA PHE A 277 -21.20 2.86 -30.32
C PHE A 277 -21.81 1.55 -29.79
N LEU A 278 -22.60 1.63 -28.73
CA LEU A 278 -23.23 0.48 -28.08
C LEU A 278 -24.55 0.05 -28.75
N ASN A 279 -25.04 0.82 -29.73
CA ASN A 279 -26.32 0.57 -30.38
C ASN A 279 -26.37 -0.84 -31.00
N GLY A 280 -27.35 -1.64 -30.57
CA GLY A 280 -27.56 -3.01 -31.06
C GLY A 280 -26.50 -4.04 -30.62
N LYS A 281 -25.58 -3.69 -29.70
CA LYS A 281 -24.56 -4.61 -29.17
C LYS A 281 -24.98 -5.14 -27.79
N LYS A 282 -24.74 -6.43 -27.53
CA LYS A 282 -24.89 -7.05 -26.20
C LYS A 282 -23.64 -6.76 -25.38
N VAL A 283 -23.79 -6.09 -24.25
CA VAL A 283 -22.68 -5.52 -23.47
C VAL A 283 -22.56 -6.20 -22.11
N LEU A 284 -21.33 -6.47 -21.66
CA LEU A 284 -21.00 -6.77 -20.27
C LEU A 284 -20.08 -5.68 -19.71
N LEU A 285 -20.56 -4.94 -18.72
CA LEU A 285 -19.78 -3.90 -18.04
C LEU A 285 -19.59 -4.27 -16.57
N VAL A 286 -18.35 -4.24 -16.09
CA VAL A 286 -18.04 -4.35 -14.66
C VAL A 286 -17.68 -2.98 -14.12
N LEU A 287 -18.44 -2.51 -13.13
CA LEU A 287 -18.16 -1.32 -12.34
C LEU A 287 -17.65 -1.75 -10.97
N ASP A 288 -16.34 -1.67 -10.79
CA ASP A 288 -15.66 -2.16 -9.59
C ASP A 288 -15.50 -1.06 -8.52
N ASP A 289 -15.72 -1.45 -7.27
CA ASP A 289 -15.62 -0.68 -6.03
C ASP A 289 -16.43 0.63 -6.02
N VAL A 290 -17.72 0.57 -6.31
CA VAL A 290 -18.60 1.75 -6.34
C VAL A 290 -18.95 2.24 -4.92
N TRP A 291 -18.57 3.47 -4.60
CA TRP A 291 -18.75 4.07 -3.25
C TRP A 291 -20.04 4.86 -3.09
N ASN A 292 -20.27 5.82 -3.98
CA ASN A 292 -21.40 6.74 -3.90
C ASN A 292 -21.78 7.22 -5.28
N VAL A 293 -22.90 6.72 -5.79
CA VAL A 293 -23.50 7.20 -7.04
C VAL A 293 -24.89 7.66 -6.69
N ASP A 294 -25.13 8.97 -6.80
CA ASP A 294 -26.47 9.52 -6.70
C ASP A 294 -27.36 8.91 -7.79
N HIS A 295 -28.61 8.60 -7.46
CA HIS A 295 -29.58 7.99 -8.36
C HIS A 295 -29.70 8.77 -9.68
N LYS A 296 -29.66 10.11 -9.62
CA LYS A 296 -29.67 10.94 -10.84
C LYS A 296 -28.47 10.65 -11.75
N ARG A 297 -27.27 10.61 -11.17
CA ARG A 297 -26.03 10.30 -11.88
C ARG A 297 -26.05 8.92 -12.51
N TRP A 298 -26.64 7.95 -11.81
CA TRP A 298 -26.86 6.62 -12.34
C TRP A 298 -27.84 6.61 -13.52
N CYS A 299 -28.98 7.29 -13.41
CA CYS A 299 -29.93 7.41 -14.52
C CYS A 299 -29.29 8.03 -15.76
N ASP A 300 -28.49 9.08 -15.58
CA ASP A 300 -27.77 9.74 -16.68
C ASP A 300 -26.81 8.76 -17.38
N LEU A 301 -26.04 7.97 -16.61
CA LEU A 301 -25.18 6.94 -17.16
C LEU A 301 -25.98 5.82 -17.85
N LYS A 302 -27.03 5.30 -17.19
CA LYS A 302 -27.91 4.23 -17.70
C LYS A 302 -28.55 4.60 -19.04
N SER A 303 -28.87 5.89 -19.25
CA SER A 303 -29.43 6.39 -20.52
C SER A 303 -28.53 6.16 -21.75
N SER A 304 -27.22 6.03 -21.52
CA SER A 304 -26.22 5.73 -22.56
C SER A 304 -26.28 4.27 -23.02
N PHE A 305 -26.89 3.38 -22.23
CA PHE A 305 -27.01 1.95 -22.50
C PHE A 305 -28.39 1.53 -23.00
N GLU A 306 -29.36 2.43 -23.12
CA GLU A 306 -30.73 2.13 -23.59
C GLU A 306 -30.79 1.58 -25.03
N SER A 307 -29.80 1.93 -25.85
CA SER A 307 -29.67 1.46 -27.25
C SER A 307 -29.02 0.08 -27.37
N THR A 308 -28.58 -0.52 -26.27
CA THR A 308 -27.93 -1.85 -26.28
C THR A 308 -28.90 -2.97 -26.69
N ALA A 309 -28.34 -4.11 -27.10
CA ALA A 309 -29.12 -5.30 -27.38
C ALA A 309 -29.67 -5.92 -26.08
N HIS A 310 -30.79 -6.64 -26.22
CA HIS A 310 -31.38 -7.41 -25.11
C HIS A 310 -30.36 -8.39 -24.51
N GLY A 311 -30.44 -8.55 -23.19
CA GLY A 311 -29.51 -9.38 -22.43
C GLY A 311 -28.18 -8.69 -22.11
N SER A 312 -28.07 -7.37 -22.25
CA SER A 312 -26.89 -6.63 -21.75
C SER A 312 -26.87 -6.64 -20.22
N LYS A 313 -25.68 -6.77 -19.63
CA LYS A 313 -25.50 -6.99 -18.20
C LYS A 313 -24.48 -6.01 -17.62
N ILE A 314 -24.75 -5.52 -16.41
CA ILE A 314 -23.81 -4.75 -15.61
C ILE A 314 -23.57 -5.47 -14.29
N ILE A 315 -22.31 -5.69 -13.93
CA ILE A 315 -21.91 -6.15 -12.59
C ILE A 315 -21.39 -4.94 -11.83
N VAL A 316 -21.89 -4.73 -10.61
CA VAL A 316 -21.42 -3.67 -9.72
C VAL A 316 -20.84 -4.31 -8.48
N THR A 317 -19.59 -4.02 -8.11
CA THR A 317 -19.07 -4.42 -6.78
C THR A 317 -19.15 -3.22 -5.83
N THR A 318 -19.66 -3.42 -4.61
CA THR A 318 -19.76 -2.33 -3.64
C THR A 318 -19.71 -2.82 -2.20
N ARG A 319 -19.28 -1.95 -1.29
CA ARG A 319 -19.38 -2.16 0.16
C ARG A 319 -20.72 -1.68 0.74
N SER A 320 -21.49 -0.90 -0.04
CA SER A 320 -22.69 -0.21 0.43
C SER A 320 -23.96 -0.91 -0.02
N ALA A 321 -24.73 -1.42 0.93
CA ALA A 321 -26.06 -1.97 0.66
C ALA A 321 -27.03 -0.93 0.08
N LYS A 322 -26.83 0.36 0.41
CA LYS A 322 -27.60 1.47 -0.16
C LYS A 322 -27.32 1.61 -1.65
N VAL A 323 -26.04 1.68 -2.03
CA VAL A 323 -25.63 1.75 -3.45
C VAL A 323 -26.16 0.56 -4.23
N ALA A 324 -26.12 -0.64 -3.64
CA ALA A 324 -26.69 -1.82 -4.27
C ALA A 324 -28.20 -1.70 -4.53
N SER A 325 -28.95 -1.11 -3.60
CA SER A 325 -30.39 -0.86 -3.76
C SER A 325 -30.69 0.24 -4.78
N ASP A 326 -29.84 1.26 -4.86
CA ASP A 326 -30.04 2.41 -5.76
C ASP A 326 -29.68 2.05 -7.21
N LEU A 327 -28.69 1.18 -7.43
CA LEU A 327 -28.19 0.79 -8.76
C LEU A 327 -28.79 -0.51 -9.30
N GLY A 328 -29.15 -1.44 -8.41
CA GLY A 328 -29.59 -2.77 -8.77
C GLY A 328 -30.97 -2.78 -9.41
N THR A 329 -31.10 -3.46 -10.54
CA THR A 329 -32.42 -3.80 -11.13
C THR A 329 -32.97 -5.11 -10.57
N LEU A 330 -32.11 -5.92 -9.94
CA LEU A 330 -32.41 -7.23 -9.38
C LEU A 330 -31.97 -7.34 -7.92
N ARG A 331 -32.32 -8.46 -7.29
CA ARG A 331 -31.84 -8.79 -5.95
C ARG A 331 -30.31 -8.81 -5.94
N LYS A 332 -29.73 -8.04 -5.03
CA LYS A 332 -28.28 -8.02 -4.77
C LYS A 332 -27.73 -9.41 -4.43
N HIS A 333 -26.50 -9.68 -4.86
CA HIS A 333 -25.71 -10.84 -4.46
C HIS A 333 -24.88 -10.48 -3.22
N ASP A 334 -25.40 -10.83 -2.04
CA ASP A 334 -24.69 -10.61 -0.78
C ASP A 334 -23.58 -11.66 -0.62
N LEU A 335 -22.34 -11.24 -0.84
CA LEU A 335 -21.18 -12.12 -0.74
C LEU A 335 -20.97 -12.51 0.74
N GLN A 336 -20.94 -13.81 1.02
CA GLN A 336 -20.75 -14.31 2.38
C GLN A 336 -19.25 -14.45 2.70
N ILE A 337 -18.92 -14.57 3.99
CA ILE A 337 -17.59 -15.00 4.42
C ILE A 337 -17.28 -16.40 3.86
N ILE A 338 -16.01 -16.69 3.59
CA ILE A 338 -15.63 -18.03 3.11
C ILE A 338 -15.66 -19.04 4.27
N PRO A 339 -16.03 -20.31 4.02
CA PRO A 339 -16.00 -21.36 5.04
C PRO A 339 -14.58 -21.56 5.60
N GLU A 340 -14.49 -21.93 6.89
CA GLU A 340 -13.20 -22.09 7.61
C GLU A 340 -12.24 -23.06 6.90
N GLU A 341 -12.74 -24.17 6.34
CA GLU A 341 -11.91 -25.12 5.62
C GLU A 341 -11.34 -24.55 4.31
N ASP A 342 -12.08 -23.66 3.64
CA ASP A 342 -11.58 -22.96 2.45
C ASP A 342 -10.62 -21.83 2.85
N CYS A 343 -10.84 -21.17 4.00
CA CYS A 343 -9.83 -20.29 4.60
C CYS A 343 -8.55 -21.04 4.89
N TRP A 344 -8.64 -22.26 5.43
CA TRP A 344 -7.47 -23.07 5.74
C TRP A 344 -6.69 -23.42 4.48
N LYS A 345 -7.36 -23.82 3.39
CA LYS A 345 -6.70 -24.06 2.09
C LYS A 345 -5.98 -22.80 1.59
N LEU A 346 -6.64 -21.65 1.65
CA LEU A 346 -6.05 -20.36 1.26
C LEU A 346 -4.83 -20.03 2.12
N PHE A 347 -4.97 -20.12 3.44
CA PHE A 347 -3.88 -19.87 4.38
C PHE A 347 -2.70 -20.79 4.13
N LYS A 348 -2.96 -22.09 3.98
CA LYS A 348 -1.96 -23.13 3.76
C LYS A 348 -1.13 -22.84 2.52
N LYS A 349 -1.78 -22.44 1.43
CA LYS A 349 -1.12 -22.03 0.19
C LYS A 349 -0.18 -20.84 0.38
N HIS A 350 -0.62 -19.83 1.14
CA HIS A 350 0.20 -18.63 1.37
C HIS A 350 1.30 -18.84 2.43
N ALA A 351 1.06 -19.64 3.47
CA ALA A 351 2.04 -19.89 4.53
C ALA A 351 3.09 -20.95 4.15
N PHE A 352 2.68 -22.04 3.50
CA PHE A 352 3.56 -23.18 3.19
C PHE A 352 3.96 -23.26 1.70
N GLY A 353 3.35 -22.46 0.83
CA GLY A 353 3.61 -22.50 -0.62
C GLY A 353 3.10 -23.79 -1.27
N ASN A 354 3.80 -24.25 -2.31
CA ASN A 354 3.49 -25.51 -3.03
C ASN A 354 4.11 -26.75 -2.36
N VAL A 355 4.71 -26.61 -1.19
CA VAL A 355 5.26 -27.74 -0.44
C VAL A 355 4.10 -28.37 0.32
N GLU A 356 3.79 -29.64 0.03
CA GLU A 356 2.85 -30.39 0.86
C GLU A 356 3.38 -30.38 2.31
N PRO A 357 2.57 -29.95 3.29
CA PRO A 357 2.95 -30.04 4.69
C PRO A 357 2.83 -31.50 5.08
N SER A 358 3.88 -32.24 4.78
CA SER A 358 4.34 -33.33 5.63
C SER A 358 5.01 -32.79 6.91
N VAL A 359 4.93 -31.47 7.14
CA VAL A 359 5.81 -30.70 8.01
C VAL A 359 4.99 -30.08 9.15
N ASP A 360 5.07 -30.76 10.29
CA ASP A 360 4.69 -30.33 11.64
C ASP A 360 3.18 -30.09 11.95
N LEU A 361 2.57 -31.09 12.61
CA LEU A 361 1.20 -31.03 13.15
C LEU A 361 0.98 -29.82 14.06
N ASP A 362 2.02 -29.35 14.75
CA ASP A 362 1.91 -28.22 15.68
C ASP A 362 1.72 -26.89 14.94
N LEU A 363 2.35 -26.70 13.78
CA LEU A 363 2.17 -25.52 12.94
C LEU A 363 0.76 -25.48 12.32
N GLU A 364 0.22 -26.64 11.92
CA GLU A 364 -1.16 -26.73 11.45
C GLU A 364 -2.15 -26.32 12.54
N VAL A 365 -1.97 -26.80 13.77
CA VAL A 365 -2.85 -26.44 14.90
C VAL A 365 -2.83 -24.94 15.16
N ILE A 366 -1.65 -24.32 15.20
CA ILE A 366 -1.53 -22.86 15.42
C ILE A 366 -2.11 -22.10 14.22
N GLY A 367 -1.82 -22.54 13.00
CA GLY A 367 -2.33 -21.91 11.78
C GLY A 367 -3.84 -21.90 11.70
N ARG A 368 -4.51 -23.00 12.07
CA ARG A 368 -5.98 -23.05 12.15
C ARG A 368 -6.54 -22.08 13.18
N GLN A 369 -5.89 -21.93 14.33
CA GLN A 369 -6.28 -20.92 15.33
C GLN A 369 -6.11 -19.49 14.80
N ILE A 370 -5.07 -19.23 13.99
CA ILE A 370 -4.89 -17.92 13.32
C ILE A 370 -6.00 -17.70 12.30
N VAL A 371 -6.35 -18.70 11.50
CA VAL A 371 -7.45 -18.63 10.52
C VAL A 371 -8.79 -18.34 11.19
N GLN A 372 -9.06 -18.95 12.35
CA GLN A 372 -10.26 -18.66 13.13
C GLN A 372 -10.33 -17.18 13.52
N LYS A 373 -9.21 -16.55 13.89
CA LYS A 373 -9.16 -15.11 14.18
C LYS A 373 -9.34 -14.21 12.96
N CYS A 374 -9.24 -14.74 11.74
CA CYS A 374 -9.49 -13.98 10.51
C CYS A 374 -10.97 -13.88 10.13
N ASN A 375 -11.88 -14.55 10.86
CA ASN A 375 -13.33 -14.48 10.68
C ASN A 375 -13.80 -14.64 9.22
N GLY A 376 -13.17 -15.56 8.48
CA GLY A 376 -13.58 -15.89 7.13
C GLY A 376 -13.33 -14.80 6.07
N LEU A 377 -12.48 -13.81 6.36
CA LEU A 377 -12.09 -12.76 5.41
C LEU A 377 -10.87 -13.21 4.58
N PRO A 378 -11.00 -13.46 3.27
CA PRO A 378 -9.91 -13.94 2.42
C PRO A 378 -8.65 -13.08 2.47
N LEU A 379 -8.77 -11.76 2.43
CA LEU A 379 -7.60 -10.87 2.45
C LEU A 379 -6.88 -10.92 3.81
N ALA A 380 -7.59 -11.01 4.95
CA ALA A 380 -6.97 -11.19 6.26
C ALA A 380 -6.19 -12.52 6.33
N VAL A 381 -6.82 -13.60 5.85
CA VAL A 381 -6.22 -14.94 5.76
C VAL A 381 -4.96 -14.91 4.89
N LYS A 382 -5.04 -14.31 3.71
CA LYS A 382 -3.92 -14.15 2.77
C LYS A 382 -2.79 -13.36 3.41
N SER A 383 -3.07 -12.22 4.06
CA SER A 383 -2.04 -11.39 4.69
C SER A 383 -1.31 -12.11 5.82
N LEU A 384 -2.02 -12.80 6.72
CA LEU A 384 -1.37 -13.54 7.80
C LEU A 384 -0.67 -14.81 7.32
N GLY A 385 -1.21 -15.49 6.30
CA GLY A 385 -0.53 -16.61 5.64
C GLY A 385 0.77 -16.16 4.99
N SER A 386 0.73 -15.07 4.22
CA SER A 386 1.92 -14.45 3.60
C SER A 386 2.93 -13.96 4.64
N LEU A 387 2.47 -13.41 5.78
CA LEU A 387 3.36 -13.03 6.88
C LEU A 387 4.15 -14.25 7.38
N LEU A 388 3.48 -15.38 7.57
CA LEU A 388 4.07 -16.62 8.07
C LEU A 388 4.72 -17.47 6.99
N HIS A 389 4.83 -16.93 5.77
CA HIS A 389 5.39 -17.65 4.64
C HIS A 389 6.84 -18.06 4.93
N SER A 390 7.12 -19.35 4.77
CA SER A 390 8.46 -19.93 5.01
C SER A 390 8.99 -19.80 6.45
N VAL A 391 8.15 -19.48 7.43
CA VAL A 391 8.51 -19.44 8.86
C VAL A 391 8.33 -20.81 9.48
N GLN A 392 9.43 -21.42 9.94
CA GLN A 392 9.39 -22.75 10.57
C GLN A 392 9.41 -22.71 12.11
N ASP A 393 9.70 -21.57 12.72
CA ASP A 393 9.79 -21.47 14.18
C ASP A 393 8.40 -21.38 14.82
N LEU A 394 8.03 -22.40 15.58
CA LEU A 394 6.79 -22.46 16.36
C LEU A 394 6.58 -21.25 17.30
N LYS A 395 7.67 -20.67 17.82
CA LYS A 395 7.61 -19.49 18.70
C LYS A 395 7.09 -18.28 17.94
N ASP A 396 7.51 -18.09 16.69
CA ASP A 396 7.08 -16.97 15.86
C ASP A 396 5.60 -17.07 15.50
N TRP A 397 5.13 -18.28 15.19
CA TRP A 397 3.70 -18.55 15.00
C TRP A 397 2.87 -18.26 16.25
N LYS A 398 3.35 -18.68 17.43
CA LYS A 398 2.70 -18.35 18.72
C LYS A 398 2.71 -16.86 19.01
N ASN A 399 3.76 -16.13 18.64
CA ASN A 399 3.83 -14.68 18.82
C ASN A 399 2.77 -13.97 17.95
N VAL A 400 2.57 -14.42 16.71
CA VAL A 400 1.52 -13.89 15.82
C VAL A 400 0.14 -14.21 16.39
N LEU A 401 -0.13 -15.47 16.74
CA LEU A 401 -1.41 -15.91 17.31
C LEU A 401 -1.79 -15.14 18.59
N ASN A 402 -0.84 -14.97 19.51
CA ASN A 402 -1.06 -14.32 20.80
C ASN A 402 -0.94 -12.80 20.74
N ASN A 403 -0.78 -12.21 19.55
CA ASN A 403 -0.68 -10.77 19.45
C ASN A 403 -2.02 -10.10 19.75
N ASP A 404 -2.02 -9.17 20.71
CA ASP A 404 -3.22 -8.42 21.13
C ASP A 404 -3.89 -7.69 19.97
N ILE A 405 -3.12 -7.28 18.95
CA ILE A 405 -3.63 -6.58 17.76
C ILE A 405 -4.72 -7.40 17.07
N LEU A 406 -4.56 -8.73 16.95
CA LEU A 406 -5.56 -9.59 16.30
C LEU A 406 -6.91 -9.58 17.01
N ASN A 407 -6.94 -9.21 18.29
CA ASN A 407 -8.16 -9.17 19.08
C ASN A 407 -8.81 -7.77 19.08
N LEU A 408 -8.24 -6.77 18.38
CA LEU A 408 -8.63 -5.35 18.52
C LEU A 408 -9.95 -4.95 17.81
N ARG A 409 -10.68 -5.88 17.17
CA ARG A 409 -12.08 -5.78 16.71
C ARG A 409 -12.39 -7.00 15.84
N GLU A 410 -13.41 -7.79 16.21
CA GLU A 410 -13.70 -9.08 15.56
C GLU A 410 -14.19 -8.92 14.09
N ASP A 411 -14.93 -7.87 13.74
CA ASP A 411 -15.54 -7.74 12.40
C ASP A 411 -14.74 -6.88 11.42
N ASN A 412 -13.41 -6.75 11.60
CA ASN A 412 -12.59 -5.85 10.80
C ASN A 412 -11.36 -6.54 10.24
N ILE A 413 -11.01 -6.17 9.00
CA ILE A 413 -9.78 -6.63 8.35
C ILE A 413 -8.52 -5.90 8.87
N LEU A 414 -8.68 -4.69 9.41
CA LEU A 414 -7.56 -3.84 9.83
C LEU A 414 -6.58 -4.51 10.83
N PRO A 415 -7.02 -5.27 11.85
CA PRO A 415 -6.12 -6.02 12.72
C PRO A 415 -5.10 -6.91 11.98
N ALA A 416 -5.56 -7.70 11.01
CA ALA A 416 -4.71 -8.61 10.26
C ALA A 416 -3.73 -7.85 9.34
N LEU A 417 -4.22 -6.81 8.65
CA LEU A 417 -3.38 -5.95 7.81
C LEU A 417 -2.33 -5.20 8.64
N TRP A 418 -2.74 -4.67 9.80
CA TRP A 418 -1.86 -3.96 10.71
C TRP A 418 -0.77 -4.88 11.25
N LEU A 419 -1.11 -6.12 11.59
CA LEU A 419 -0.12 -7.08 12.06
C LEU A 419 0.87 -7.45 10.96
N SER A 420 0.39 -7.68 9.73
CA SER A 420 1.26 -7.89 8.58
C SER A 420 2.22 -6.71 8.38
N TYR A 421 1.72 -5.48 8.51
CA TYR A 421 2.52 -4.26 8.40
C TYR A 421 3.54 -4.14 9.54
N TYR A 422 3.13 -4.43 10.77
CA TYR A 422 3.98 -4.35 11.96
C TYR A 422 5.24 -5.22 11.84
N TYR A 423 5.10 -6.41 11.24
CA TYR A 423 6.21 -7.33 11.02
C TYR A 423 6.99 -7.11 9.71
N LEU A 424 6.65 -6.10 8.91
CA LEU A 424 7.49 -5.72 7.77
C LEU A 424 8.86 -5.21 8.27
N PRO A 425 9.95 -5.56 7.55
CA PRO A 425 11.24 -4.92 7.76
C PRO A 425 11.13 -3.39 7.68
N PRO A 426 11.86 -2.63 8.53
CA PRO A 426 11.76 -1.18 8.58
C PRO A 426 11.92 -0.49 7.22
N TYR A 427 12.86 -0.96 6.39
CA TYR A 427 13.09 -0.41 5.04
C TYR A 427 11.86 -0.58 4.12
N LEU A 428 11.14 -1.71 4.19
CA LEU A 428 9.92 -1.92 3.40
C LEU A 428 8.73 -1.12 3.93
N LYS A 429 8.65 -0.94 5.26
CA LYS A 429 7.57 -0.16 5.88
C LYS A 429 7.50 1.27 5.31
N ARG A 430 8.66 1.91 5.12
CA ARG A 430 8.75 3.24 4.50
C ARG A 430 8.36 3.24 3.03
N CYS A 431 8.90 2.31 2.26
CA CYS A 431 8.59 2.16 0.84
C CYS A 431 7.08 1.97 0.61
N PHE A 432 6.45 1.12 1.42
CA PHE A 432 5.00 0.94 1.39
C PHE A 432 4.22 2.18 1.86
N ALA A 433 4.66 2.81 2.96
CA ALA A 433 4.03 4.03 3.47
C ALA A 433 4.08 5.18 2.45
N TYR A 434 5.16 5.30 1.67
CA TYR A 434 5.28 6.29 0.60
C TYR A 434 4.14 6.19 -0.41
N CYS A 435 3.61 4.99 -0.66
CA CYS A 435 2.50 4.80 -1.58
C CYS A 435 1.18 5.46 -1.12
N SER A 436 1.07 5.92 0.14
CA SER A 436 -0.14 6.61 0.60
C SER A 436 -0.34 8.01 0.00
N ILE A 437 0.66 8.54 -0.71
CA ILE A 437 0.54 9.83 -1.42
C ILE A 437 -0.26 9.71 -2.71
N PHE A 438 -0.36 8.49 -3.26
CA PHE A 438 -1.08 8.28 -4.50
C PHE A 438 -2.58 8.26 -4.24
N PRO A 439 -3.39 8.77 -5.21
CA PRO A 439 -4.82 8.59 -5.15
C PRO A 439 -5.19 7.11 -5.06
N LYS A 440 -6.36 6.83 -4.50
CA LYS A 440 -6.88 5.47 -4.43
C LYS A 440 -7.03 4.86 -5.83
N ASP A 441 -6.71 3.57 -5.94
CA ASP A 441 -6.79 2.78 -7.18
C ASP A 441 -5.86 3.29 -8.31
N TYR A 442 -4.86 4.11 -7.97
CA TYR A 442 -3.86 4.60 -8.91
C TYR A 442 -2.91 3.46 -9.30
N LYS A 443 -2.77 3.23 -10.62
CA LYS A 443 -1.82 2.26 -11.16
C LYS A 443 -0.43 2.89 -11.19
N ILE A 444 0.48 2.33 -10.40
CA ILE A 444 1.83 2.86 -10.27
C ILE A 444 2.76 2.11 -11.21
N ASP A 445 3.50 2.83 -12.05
CA ASP A 445 4.60 2.22 -12.81
C ASP A 445 5.74 1.83 -11.86
N LYS A 446 6.17 0.58 -11.96
CA LYS A 446 7.21 0.00 -11.12
C LYS A 446 8.53 0.76 -11.19
N LYS A 447 8.95 1.17 -12.39
CA LYS A 447 10.23 1.87 -12.58
C LYS A 447 10.15 3.27 -12.00
N ASP A 448 9.03 3.95 -12.22
CA ASP A 448 8.81 5.26 -11.64
C ASP A 448 8.79 5.20 -10.11
N LEU A 449 8.14 4.19 -9.52
CA LEU A 449 8.14 3.98 -8.07
C LEU A 449 9.56 3.79 -7.50
N ILE A 450 10.37 2.97 -8.17
CA ILE A 450 11.78 2.76 -7.79
C ILE A 450 12.53 4.09 -7.87
N LEU A 451 12.39 4.85 -8.94
CA LEU A 451 13.04 6.16 -9.10
C LEU A 451 12.60 7.15 -8.02
N TRP A 452 11.33 7.16 -7.64
CA TRP A 452 10.83 7.99 -6.54
C TRP A 452 11.38 7.55 -5.19
N TRP A 453 11.44 6.24 -4.91
CA TRP A 453 12.08 5.73 -3.70
C TRP A 453 13.58 6.06 -3.64
N MET A 454 14.28 6.04 -4.78
CA MET A 454 15.66 6.49 -4.87
C MET A 454 15.79 7.98 -4.57
N ALA A 455 14.94 8.81 -5.18
CA ALA A 455 14.95 10.27 -4.98
C ALA A 455 14.67 10.67 -3.52
N GLN A 456 13.92 9.85 -2.80
CA GLN A 456 13.57 10.05 -1.38
C GLN A 456 14.52 9.32 -0.42
N ASP A 457 15.62 8.73 -0.91
CA ASP A 457 16.61 8.00 -0.10
C ASP A 457 15.99 6.88 0.74
N LEU A 458 14.95 6.21 0.19
CA LEU A 458 14.25 5.11 0.83
C LEU A 458 14.92 3.75 0.56
N ILE A 459 15.78 3.68 -0.46
CA ILE A 459 16.49 2.46 -0.84
C ILE A 459 17.88 2.47 -0.21
N GLN A 460 18.19 1.44 0.59
CA GLN A 460 19.49 1.34 1.22
C GLN A 460 20.57 0.85 0.23
N PRO A 461 21.72 1.53 0.13
CA PRO A 461 22.79 1.13 -0.76
C PRO A 461 23.41 -0.21 -0.33
N GLN A 462 23.59 -1.12 -1.29
CA GLN A 462 24.29 -2.40 -1.08
C GLN A 462 25.60 -2.41 -1.85
N LYS A 463 26.66 -3.01 -1.28
CA LYS A 463 28.02 -2.99 -1.86
C LYS A 463 28.12 -3.59 -3.28
N ILE A 464 27.18 -4.45 -3.67
CA ILE A 464 27.26 -5.27 -4.90
C ILE A 464 26.17 -4.89 -5.92
N LYS A 465 25.06 -4.29 -5.47
CA LYS A 465 23.87 -4.07 -6.29
C LYS A 465 23.63 -2.60 -6.55
N THR A 466 23.05 -2.28 -7.70
CA THR A 466 22.58 -0.92 -7.96
C THR A 466 21.33 -0.63 -7.11
N LEU A 467 21.00 0.66 -6.93
CA LEU A 467 19.80 1.02 -6.17
C LEU A 467 18.52 0.54 -6.87
N GLU A 468 18.52 0.49 -8.19
CA GLU A 468 17.42 -0.05 -8.99
C GLU A 468 17.22 -1.55 -8.71
N GLU A 469 18.31 -2.33 -8.68
CA GLU A 469 18.26 -3.75 -8.33
C GLU A 469 17.77 -3.98 -6.90
N VAL A 470 18.16 -3.12 -5.95
CA VAL A 470 17.65 -3.21 -4.56
C VAL A 470 16.17 -2.82 -4.50
N GLY A 471 15.74 -1.80 -5.26
CA GLY A 471 14.34 -1.39 -5.35
C GLY A 471 13.44 -2.46 -5.95
N GLU A 472 13.92 -3.14 -6.98
CA GLU A 472 13.29 -4.32 -7.56
C GLU A 472 13.05 -5.39 -6.50
N GLU A 473 14.07 -5.72 -5.69
CA GLU A 473 13.93 -6.68 -4.60
C GLU A 473 12.92 -6.24 -3.54
N TYR A 474 12.85 -4.94 -3.23
CA TYR A 474 11.88 -4.43 -2.26
C TYR A 474 10.44 -4.59 -2.76
N ILE A 475 10.22 -4.37 -4.06
CA ILE A 475 8.91 -4.60 -4.69
C ILE A 475 8.55 -6.08 -4.64
N GLU A 476 9.46 -6.97 -5.02
CA GLU A 476 9.19 -8.41 -4.98
C GLU A 476 8.92 -8.91 -3.55
N ASP A 477 9.61 -8.36 -2.54
CA ASP A 477 9.37 -8.68 -1.13
C ASP A 477 7.97 -8.20 -0.69
N LEU A 478 7.55 -6.99 -1.06
CA LEU A 478 6.21 -6.45 -0.79
C LEU A 478 5.10 -7.24 -1.51
N VAL A 479 5.35 -7.66 -2.75
CA VAL A 479 4.44 -8.52 -3.53
C VAL A 479 4.30 -9.89 -2.85
N SER A 480 5.42 -10.52 -2.45
CA SER A 480 5.40 -11.82 -1.78
C SER A 480 4.62 -11.82 -0.46
N ARG A 481 4.61 -10.65 0.21
CA ARG A 481 3.90 -10.40 1.46
C ARG A 481 2.46 -9.92 1.26
N SER A 482 1.98 -9.92 0.02
CA SER A 482 0.62 -9.50 -0.36
C SER A 482 0.29 -8.02 -0.08
N PHE A 483 1.30 -7.14 -0.06
CA PHE A 483 1.09 -5.69 0.01
C PHE A 483 0.87 -5.07 -1.37
N PHE A 484 1.48 -5.67 -2.40
CA PHE A 484 1.38 -5.25 -3.80
C PHE A 484 0.83 -6.38 -4.67
N LYS A 485 0.14 -6.01 -5.74
CA LYS A 485 -0.36 -6.90 -6.79
C LYS A 485 0.05 -6.37 -8.17
N TYR A 486 0.44 -7.26 -9.07
CA TYR A 486 0.68 -6.90 -10.47
C TYR A 486 -0.63 -6.80 -11.26
N CYS A 487 -0.80 -5.73 -12.04
CA CYS A 487 -1.95 -5.55 -12.92
C CYS A 487 -1.73 -6.18 -14.31
N SER A 488 -0.50 -6.19 -14.83
CA SER A 488 -0.13 -6.82 -16.10
C SER A 488 1.36 -7.19 -16.12
N TRP A 489 1.72 -8.37 -16.64
CA TRP A 489 3.13 -8.81 -16.76
C TRP A 489 3.95 -7.93 -17.72
N ARG A 490 3.30 -7.23 -18.66
CA ARG A 490 4.00 -6.54 -19.76
C ARG A 490 4.30 -5.06 -19.49
N GLU A 491 3.61 -4.44 -18.54
CA GLU A 491 3.69 -2.98 -18.32
C GLU A 491 4.26 -2.60 -16.96
N GLY A 492 4.60 -3.58 -16.09
CA GLY A 492 5.21 -3.26 -14.79
C GLY A 492 4.30 -2.44 -13.88
N LEU A 493 2.98 -2.47 -14.09
CA LEU A 493 2.03 -1.73 -13.27
C LEU A 493 1.72 -2.48 -11.98
N ILE A 494 1.82 -1.76 -10.86
CA ILE A 494 1.57 -2.25 -9.51
C ILE A 494 0.35 -1.53 -8.95
N GLU A 495 -0.48 -2.29 -8.24
CA GLU A 495 -1.57 -1.80 -7.44
C GLU A 495 -1.35 -2.17 -5.97
N VAL A 496 -1.69 -1.24 -5.07
CA VAL A 496 -1.54 -1.42 -3.63
C VAL A 496 -2.80 -2.10 -3.10
N ASP A 497 -2.64 -3.26 -2.44
CA ASP A 497 -3.77 -4.00 -1.86
C ASP A 497 -4.23 -3.27 -0.57
N HIS A 498 -5.43 -2.67 -0.60
CA HIS A 498 -5.97 -1.82 0.49
C HIS A 498 -7.20 -2.40 1.20
#